data_AF-E8LP72-F1
#
_entry.id   AF-E8LP72-F1
#
_cell.length_a   1.000
_cell.length_b   1.000
_cell.length_c   1.000
_cell.angle_alpha   90.00
_cell.angle_beta   90.00
_cell.angle_gamma   90.00
#
_symmetry.space_group_name_H-M   'P 1'
#
loop_
_entity.id
_entity.type
_entity.pdbx_description
1 polymer ?
#
loop_
_entity_poly.entity_id
_entity_poly.type
_entity_poly.pdbx_seq_one_letter_code
_entity_poly.pdbx_strand_id
1 'polypeptide(L)'
;MKTSTFCTLSLLAASTNALADNYVPIVETVHYITSSKMTCNLYTSKDFDKTRDWCNAGASVDLRVTVAQMRSVQSSTSQGFTPDAKIVRFTIDADKPGTGFHLVDDLQQDHSWFQSWANRRTYIGPFASSYDLWVKPVSGYVPKKVSDFPHNENKNYQHRDTHGYSIGINGSLGAEVGKDGPKVGGEVGASFSYKNEKTLVFDTKDYRVNNRSSLSDFQVSFEREFDECSELRRQELGCYFTAAHWGSGWVFDKSKFNPISYANFKPNYDVIYEAPVNQDGTTKFQIGAQFTAKARYGDVIPSALFSVYGPAGSSWIARSINTSFTIDWNHPLFEAEAHVTLQSLSNNDLCLDVYGTNGDKSAEGGQVNGYSCHGNWNQIWGLDKQERYRSRVDPDRCLTVSASKTLTVESCGSNLAQKWFWEGDKLISRYVDGSNDRYVLNIVSGQNVGITPEDQATHARWKPVLQQIKL
;
A
#
# COMPACT_ATOMS: atom_id res chain seq x y z
N MET A 1 -40.61 8.12 -52.71
CA MET A 1 -40.59 7.19 -51.55
C MET A 1 -39.16 7.10 -51.05
N LYS A 2 -38.86 7.78 -49.94
CA LYS A 2 -37.59 7.65 -49.21
C LYS A 2 -37.94 7.18 -47.81
N THR A 3 -37.52 5.97 -47.49
CA THR A 3 -37.66 5.31 -46.19
C THR A 3 -36.45 5.64 -45.32
N SER A 4 -36.70 5.65 -44.01
CA SER A 4 -35.73 5.45 -42.92
C SER A 4 -34.85 6.66 -42.53
N THR A 5 -34.58 6.95 -41.26
CA THR A 5 -34.75 6.22 -39.99
C THR A 5 -34.82 7.26 -38.86
N PHE A 6 -35.81 7.17 -37.97
CA PHE A 6 -35.81 7.91 -36.71
C PHE A 6 -34.86 7.22 -35.73
N CYS A 7 -33.80 7.90 -35.32
CA CYS A 7 -32.93 7.45 -34.25
C CYS A 7 -33.54 7.91 -32.92
N THR A 8 -34.26 7.01 -32.24
CA THR A 8 -34.69 7.21 -30.85
C THR A 8 -33.46 7.09 -29.94
N LEU A 9 -33.00 8.22 -29.41
CA LEU A 9 -32.06 8.24 -28.29
C LEU A 9 -32.75 7.67 -27.05
N SER A 10 -32.46 6.42 -26.72
CA SER A 10 -32.77 5.85 -25.41
C SER A 10 -31.81 6.46 -24.39
N LEU A 11 -32.30 7.44 -23.63
CA LEU A 11 -31.67 7.88 -22.38
C LEU A 11 -31.75 6.74 -21.37
N LEU A 12 -30.73 5.88 -21.38
CA LEU A 12 -30.42 5.00 -20.25
C LEU A 12 -29.98 5.93 -19.11
N ALA A 13 -30.93 6.26 -18.24
CA ALA A 13 -30.63 6.76 -16.91
C ALA A 13 -29.77 5.69 -16.22
N ALA A 14 -28.46 5.92 -16.15
CA ALA A 14 -27.58 5.17 -15.28
C ALA A 14 -28.02 5.48 -13.85
N SER A 15 -28.87 4.63 -13.28
CA SER A 15 -29.10 4.59 -11.84
C SER A 15 -27.74 4.29 -11.21
N THR A 16 -27.10 5.31 -10.65
CA THR A 16 -25.99 5.15 -9.73
C THR A 16 -26.56 4.53 -8.45
N ASN A 17 -26.79 3.21 -8.48
CA ASN A 17 -26.86 2.45 -7.24
C ASN A 17 -25.45 2.55 -6.65
N ALA A 18 -25.26 3.47 -5.72
CA ALA A 18 -24.13 3.40 -4.81
C ALA A 18 -24.25 2.05 -4.11
N LEU A 19 -23.46 1.08 -4.55
CA LEU A 19 -23.33 -0.20 -3.87
C LEU A 19 -22.82 0.13 -2.46
N ALA A 20 -23.51 -0.38 -1.44
CA ALA A 20 -23.07 -0.20 -0.06
C ALA A 20 -21.68 -0.85 0.11
N ASP A 21 -20.75 -0.11 0.71
CA ASP A 21 -19.39 -0.62 0.93
C ASP A 21 -19.40 -1.66 2.06
N ASN A 22 -18.83 -2.83 1.81
CA ASN A 22 -18.63 -3.84 2.84
C ASN A 22 -17.69 -3.31 3.92
N TYR A 23 -18.02 -3.55 5.19
CA TYR A 23 -17.14 -3.17 6.29
C TYR A 23 -15.86 -4.02 6.30
N VAL A 24 -14.74 -3.38 6.00
CA VAL A 24 -13.40 -3.97 6.07
C VAL A 24 -12.47 -2.95 6.72
N PRO A 25 -11.91 -3.23 7.93
CA PRO A 25 -11.06 -2.30 8.68
C PRO A 25 -9.63 -2.27 8.12
N ILE A 26 -9.52 -1.98 6.83
CA ILE A 26 -8.25 -1.74 6.13
C ILE A 26 -8.17 -0.24 5.87
N VAL A 27 -7.07 0.38 6.29
CA VAL A 27 -6.76 1.76 5.93
C VAL A 27 -5.63 1.76 4.91
N GLU A 28 -5.89 2.33 3.73
CA GLU A 28 -4.89 2.50 2.68
C GLU A 28 -4.39 3.93 2.62
N THR A 29 -3.07 4.12 2.68
CA THR A 29 -2.39 5.37 2.35
C THR A 29 -1.57 5.20 1.08
N VAL A 30 -1.20 6.32 0.46
CA VAL A 30 -0.42 6.32 -0.79
C VAL A 30 0.88 7.07 -0.56
N HIS A 31 1.99 6.43 -0.91
CA HIS A 31 3.32 7.01 -0.86
C HIS A 31 3.93 7.00 -2.26
N TYR A 32 4.47 8.15 -2.66
CA TYR A 32 5.07 8.32 -3.97
C TYR A 32 6.60 8.28 -3.88
N ILE A 33 7.23 7.50 -4.75
CA ILE A 33 8.67 7.56 -4.99
C ILE A 33 8.86 8.32 -6.30
N THR A 34 9.15 9.63 -6.19
CA THR A 34 9.20 10.53 -7.33
C THR A 34 10.53 11.25 -7.46
N SER A 35 11.03 11.34 -8.68
CA SER A 35 12.13 12.22 -9.06
C SER A 35 12.06 12.50 -10.56
N SER A 36 12.38 13.72 -10.96
CA SER A 36 12.34 14.16 -12.36
C SER A 36 13.60 14.94 -12.71
N LYS A 37 13.82 15.14 -14.01
CA LYS A 37 15.00 15.81 -14.55
C LYS A 37 16.33 15.17 -14.10
N MET A 38 16.31 13.86 -13.96
CA MET A 38 17.48 13.11 -13.55
C MET A 38 18.49 13.02 -14.69
N THR A 39 19.77 13.03 -14.33
CA THR A 39 20.89 13.00 -15.28
C THR A 39 21.61 11.66 -15.25
N CYS A 40 22.03 11.20 -16.42
CA CYS A 40 22.79 9.97 -16.66
C CYS A 40 24.20 10.34 -17.12
N ASN A 41 24.99 10.89 -16.20
CA ASN A 41 26.38 11.29 -16.47
C ASN A 41 27.25 10.04 -16.63
N LEU A 42 27.42 9.61 -17.88
CA LEU A 42 28.22 8.46 -18.28
C LEU A 42 29.33 8.94 -19.22
N TYR A 43 30.40 8.16 -19.31
CA TYR A 43 31.45 8.44 -20.29
C TYR A 43 30.93 8.41 -21.73
N THR A 44 31.63 9.05 -22.67
CA THR A 44 31.24 9.08 -24.09
C THR A 44 31.90 8.00 -24.93
N SER A 45 33.00 7.41 -24.45
CA SER A 45 33.78 6.39 -25.14
C SER A 45 34.51 5.47 -24.15
N LYS A 46 35.17 4.44 -24.70
CA LYS A 46 36.06 3.53 -23.97
C LYS A 46 37.32 4.17 -23.39
N ASP A 47 37.65 5.41 -23.78
CA ASP A 47 38.84 6.10 -23.30
C ASP A 47 38.58 6.74 -21.93
N PHE A 48 37.31 6.91 -21.57
CA PHE A 48 36.89 7.48 -20.29
C PHE A 48 37.40 8.92 -20.04
N ASP A 49 37.65 9.69 -21.10
CA ASP A 49 38.17 11.06 -20.99
C ASP A 49 37.08 12.13 -20.80
N LYS A 50 35.86 11.85 -21.28
CA LYS A 50 34.75 12.81 -21.28
C LYS A 50 33.45 12.14 -20.86
N THR A 51 32.64 12.87 -20.10
CA THR A 51 31.28 12.48 -19.73
C THR A 51 30.27 13.39 -20.40
N ARG A 52 29.06 12.88 -20.58
CA ARG A 52 27.87 13.66 -20.95
C ARG A 52 26.67 13.15 -20.19
N ASP A 53 25.63 13.96 -20.09
CA ASP A 53 24.33 13.47 -19.65
C ASP A 53 23.66 12.73 -20.81
N TRP A 54 23.63 11.41 -20.75
CA TRP A 54 23.00 10.57 -21.77
C TRP A 54 21.48 10.62 -21.76
N CYS A 55 20.88 11.05 -20.64
CA CYS A 55 19.44 11.16 -20.49
C CYS A 55 18.93 12.56 -20.83
N ASN A 56 19.81 13.54 -21.10
CA ASN A 56 19.46 14.94 -21.41
C ASN A 56 18.48 15.57 -20.39
N ALA A 57 18.69 15.30 -19.10
CA ALA A 57 17.76 15.65 -18.03
C ALA A 57 16.30 15.19 -18.27
N GLY A 58 16.13 14.10 -19.01
CA GLY A 58 14.85 13.48 -19.33
C GLY A 58 14.52 12.26 -18.45
N ALA A 59 15.45 11.77 -17.64
CA ALA A 59 15.18 10.61 -16.80
C ALA A 59 14.25 10.97 -15.63
N SER A 60 13.35 10.06 -15.30
CA SER A 60 12.38 10.21 -14.23
C SER A 60 12.00 8.88 -13.60
N VAL A 61 11.58 8.94 -12.34
CA VAL A 61 10.96 7.85 -11.59
C VAL A 61 9.68 8.39 -10.98
N ASP A 62 8.56 7.71 -11.21
CA ASP A 62 7.29 7.95 -10.52
C ASP A 62 6.60 6.63 -10.25
N LEU A 63 6.62 6.23 -8.98
CA LEU A 63 6.03 5.00 -8.51
C LEU A 63 5.04 5.29 -7.39
N ARG A 64 3.88 4.64 -7.46
CA ARG A 64 2.81 4.75 -6.48
C ARG A 64 2.75 3.50 -5.61
N VAL A 65 3.23 3.61 -4.37
CA VAL A 65 3.17 2.54 -3.38
C VAL A 65 1.91 2.72 -2.52
N THR A 66 1.01 1.75 -2.57
CA THR A 66 -0.15 1.68 -1.66
C THR A 66 0.28 0.95 -0.39
N VAL A 67 -0.01 1.54 0.76
CA VAL A 67 0.33 0.99 2.07
C VAL A 67 -0.96 0.73 2.81
N ALA A 68 -1.29 -0.54 3.00
CA ALA A 68 -2.49 -0.96 3.71
C ALA A 68 -2.13 -1.37 5.13
N GLN A 69 -2.82 -0.79 6.12
CA GLN A 69 -2.69 -1.12 7.54
C GLN A 69 -3.99 -1.77 8.01
N MET A 70 -3.88 -2.90 8.72
CA MET A 70 -5.05 -3.66 9.14
C MET A 70 -4.79 -4.56 10.35
N ARG A 71 -5.85 -4.86 11.09
CA ARG A 71 -5.88 -5.90 12.13
C ARG A 71 -6.53 -7.17 11.59
N SER A 72 -5.84 -8.30 11.72
CA SER A 72 -6.43 -9.62 11.42
C SER A 72 -6.63 -10.38 12.71
N VAL A 73 -7.85 -10.79 13.05
CA VAL A 73 -8.14 -11.71 14.15
C VAL A 73 -8.14 -13.15 13.66
N GLN A 74 -8.08 -14.12 14.57
CA GLN A 74 -8.21 -15.53 14.19
C GLN A 74 -9.63 -15.86 13.72
N SER A 75 -9.75 -16.42 12.52
CA SER A 75 -10.99 -16.84 11.88
C SER A 75 -10.78 -18.12 11.08
N SER A 76 -11.79 -18.99 11.05
CA SER A 76 -11.73 -20.23 10.28
C SER A 76 -11.95 -19.96 8.80
N THR A 77 -11.12 -20.56 7.96
CA THR A 77 -11.16 -20.48 6.49
C THR A 77 -11.07 -21.88 5.91
N SER A 78 -11.36 -22.02 4.62
CA SER A 78 -11.14 -23.27 3.89
C SER A 78 -9.67 -23.70 3.84
N GLN A 79 -8.73 -22.80 4.12
CA GLN A 79 -7.28 -23.02 4.05
C GLN A 79 -6.61 -23.10 5.43
N GLY A 80 -7.38 -23.11 6.52
CA GLY A 80 -6.87 -23.07 7.90
C GLY A 80 -7.40 -21.86 8.65
N PHE A 81 -6.58 -21.24 9.49
CA PHE A 81 -6.98 -20.05 10.25
C PHE A 81 -6.26 -18.79 9.75
N THR A 82 -6.98 -17.67 9.73
CA THR A 82 -6.33 -16.36 9.57
C THR A 82 -5.44 -16.06 10.77
N PRO A 83 -4.32 -15.35 10.59
CA PRO A 83 -3.42 -15.04 11.69
C PRO A 83 -4.04 -14.00 12.63
N ASP A 84 -3.71 -14.09 13.91
CA ASP A 84 -4.01 -13.05 14.89
C ASP A 84 -2.82 -12.08 14.96
N ALA A 85 -2.82 -11.04 14.13
CA ALA A 85 -1.69 -10.13 13.96
C ALA A 85 -2.09 -8.71 13.53
N LYS A 86 -1.17 -7.75 13.74
CA LYS A 86 -1.17 -6.43 13.10
C LYS A 86 -0.44 -6.56 11.76
N ILE A 87 -1.01 -6.02 10.69
CA ILE A 87 -0.51 -6.25 9.33
C ILE A 87 -0.28 -4.94 8.62
N VAL A 88 0.85 -4.86 7.91
CA VAL A 88 1.16 -3.80 6.97
C VAL A 88 1.53 -4.42 5.62
N ARG A 89 0.83 -4.02 4.57
CA ARG A 89 1.05 -4.49 3.19
C ARG A 89 1.49 -3.33 2.31
N PHE A 90 2.51 -3.54 1.50
CA PHE A 90 3.02 -2.57 0.55
C PHE A 90 2.86 -3.14 -0.86
N THR A 91 2.21 -2.38 -1.74
CA THR A 91 1.91 -2.85 -3.09
C THR A 91 2.18 -1.74 -4.11
N ILE A 92 2.86 -2.09 -5.19
CA ILE A 92 2.75 -1.36 -6.47
C ILE A 92 1.80 -2.16 -7.34
N ASP A 93 0.58 -1.64 -7.50
CA ASP A 93 -0.54 -2.27 -8.18
C ASP A 93 -0.44 -2.05 -9.69
N ALA A 94 -0.71 -3.08 -10.50
CA ALA A 94 -0.66 -3.01 -11.95
C ALA A 94 -1.66 -2.00 -12.54
N ASP A 95 -2.79 -1.77 -11.87
CA ASP A 95 -3.81 -0.81 -12.33
C ASP A 95 -3.44 0.64 -11.98
N LYS A 96 -2.63 0.84 -10.95
CA LYS A 96 -2.24 2.18 -10.46
C LYS A 96 -0.75 2.23 -10.05
N PRO A 97 0.20 1.92 -10.93
CA PRO A 97 1.63 1.79 -10.56
C PRO A 97 2.38 3.13 -10.51
N GLY A 98 1.81 4.22 -11.05
CA GLY A 98 2.52 5.45 -11.39
C GLY A 98 2.95 5.49 -12.87
N THR A 99 3.72 6.50 -13.29
CA THR A 99 4.21 6.57 -14.68
C THR A 99 5.40 5.64 -14.95
N GLY A 100 6.09 5.17 -13.91
CA GLY A 100 7.20 4.21 -13.99
C GLY A 100 8.59 4.85 -14.01
N PHE A 101 9.57 4.09 -14.47
CA PHE A 101 10.91 4.56 -14.80
C PHE A 101 10.98 4.95 -16.27
N HIS A 102 11.61 6.09 -16.54
CA HIS A 102 11.92 6.56 -17.89
C HIS A 102 13.37 7.08 -17.89
N LEU A 103 14.16 6.74 -18.92
CA LEU A 103 15.50 7.27 -19.15
C LEU A 103 15.50 8.24 -20.34
N VAL A 104 15.08 7.75 -21.51
CA VAL A 104 15.01 8.48 -22.80
C VAL A 104 13.89 7.91 -23.68
N ASP A 105 13.33 8.71 -24.58
CA ASP A 105 12.31 8.23 -25.54
C ASP A 105 12.89 7.24 -26.57
N ASP A 106 14.12 7.52 -27.02
CA ASP A 106 14.83 6.75 -28.04
C ASP A 106 16.24 6.41 -27.59
N LEU A 107 16.59 5.13 -27.71
CA LEU A 107 17.95 4.66 -27.47
C LEU A 107 18.92 5.27 -28.50
N GLN A 108 20.01 5.88 -28.05
CA GLN A 108 21.00 6.50 -28.94
C GLN A 108 22.03 5.46 -29.39
N GLN A 109 22.40 5.49 -30.66
CA GLN A 109 23.46 4.66 -31.24
C GLN A 109 24.21 5.51 -32.27
N ASP A 110 25.52 5.70 -32.08
CA ASP A 110 26.34 6.53 -32.96
C ASP A 110 27.84 6.19 -32.80
N HIS A 111 28.70 7.02 -33.39
CA HIS A 111 30.14 6.96 -33.31
C HIS A 111 30.70 7.85 -32.21
N SER A 112 31.58 7.30 -31.37
CA SER A 112 32.41 8.10 -30.47
C SER A 112 33.68 8.60 -31.17
N TRP A 113 34.09 7.93 -32.25
CA TRP A 113 35.19 8.32 -33.12
C TRP A 113 35.07 7.63 -34.48
N PHE A 114 35.39 8.33 -35.58
CA PHE A 114 35.26 7.79 -36.93
C PHE A 114 36.44 8.22 -37.82
N GLN A 115 37.21 7.24 -38.32
CA GLN A 115 38.20 7.45 -39.38
C GLN A 115 37.71 6.86 -40.70
N SER A 116 37.13 5.66 -40.66
CA SER A 116 36.56 5.01 -41.84
C SER A 116 35.55 3.92 -41.47
N TRP A 117 34.87 3.37 -42.48
CA TRP A 117 34.04 2.17 -42.32
C TRP A 117 34.82 0.89 -41.97
N ALA A 118 36.14 0.94 -41.93
CA ALA A 118 36.97 -0.15 -41.44
C ALA A 118 37.61 0.16 -40.07
N ASN A 119 37.69 1.43 -39.67
CA ASN A 119 38.30 1.86 -38.41
C ASN A 119 37.45 2.94 -37.72
N ARG A 120 36.70 2.54 -36.69
CA ARG A 120 35.81 3.45 -35.93
C ARG A 120 35.48 2.89 -34.54
N ARG A 121 34.98 3.78 -33.68
CA ARG A 121 34.43 3.44 -32.36
C ARG A 121 32.96 3.80 -32.34
N THR A 122 32.16 2.93 -31.74
CA THR A 122 30.70 3.01 -31.70
C THR A 122 30.20 2.97 -30.26
N TYR A 123 28.98 3.44 -30.04
CA TYR A 123 28.30 3.33 -28.76
C TYR A 123 26.81 3.03 -28.90
N ILE A 124 26.21 2.52 -27.83
CA ILE A 124 24.76 2.41 -27.68
C ILE A 124 24.35 2.69 -26.22
N GLY A 125 23.33 3.51 -25.99
CA GLY A 125 22.87 3.92 -24.66
C GLY A 125 22.03 5.21 -24.66
N PRO A 126 21.52 5.65 -23.51
CA PRO A 126 21.53 4.93 -22.24
C PRO A 126 20.40 3.89 -22.18
N PHE A 127 20.64 2.78 -21.48
CA PHE A 127 19.62 1.82 -21.11
C PHE A 127 19.82 1.38 -19.66
N ALA A 128 18.78 0.87 -19.00
CA ALA A 128 18.85 0.36 -17.65
C ALA A 128 19.42 -1.07 -17.64
N SER A 129 20.51 -1.31 -16.94
CA SER A 129 20.97 -2.69 -16.69
C SER A 129 20.22 -3.33 -15.52
N SER A 130 19.70 -2.54 -14.59
CA SER A 130 18.82 -3.01 -13.53
C SER A 130 17.79 -1.96 -13.11
N TYR A 131 16.65 -2.44 -12.61
CA TYR A 131 15.73 -1.68 -11.78
C TYR A 131 15.59 -2.39 -10.43
N ASP A 132 15.94 -1.72 -9.34
CA ASP A 132 15.93 -2.28 -7.99
C ASP A 132 14.84 -1.59 -7.16
N LEU A 133 14.02 -2.37 -6.45
CA LEU A 133 12.97 -1.88 -5.55
C LEU A 133 13.11 -2.52 -4.18
N TRP A 134 12.79 -1.78 -3.13
CA TRP A 134 12.88 -2.30 -1.77
C TRP A 134 11.88 -1.68 -0.81
N VAL A 135 11.56 -2.46 0.21
CA VAL A 135 10.87 -2.05 1.42
C VAL A 135 11.68 -2.58 2.60
N LYS A 136 12.16 -1.68 3.46
CA LYS A 136 13.04 -2.05 4.57
C LYS A 136 12.60 -1.38 5.86
N PRO A 137 12.41 -2.11 6.97
CA PRO A 137 12.34 -1.50 8.28
C PRO A 137 13.72 -0.96 8.65
N VAL A 138 13.85 0.36 8.84
CA VAL A 138 15.15 1.03 9.06
C VAL A 138 15.38 1.46 10.50
N SER A 139 14.34 1.58 11.31
CA SER A 139 14.45 1.87 12.75
C SER A 139 13.18 1.49 13.51
N GLY A 140 13.31 1.24 14.81
CA GLY A 140 12.20 0.85 15.69
C GLY A 140 12.00 -0.66 15.73
N TYR A 141 10.76 -1.12 15.95
CA TYR A 141 10.43 -2.53 15.88
C TYR A 141 10.68 -3.09 14.48
N VAL A 142 11.14 -4.34 14.38
CA VAL A 142 11.37 -5.02 13.10
C VAL A 142 10.28 -6.08 12.92
N PRO A 143 9.22 -5.79 12.13
CA PRO A 143 8.14 -6.75 11.89
C PRO A 143 8.61 -7.90 11.02
N LYS A 144 7.94 -9.05 11.16
CA LYS A 144 8.26 -10.23 10.37
C LYS A 144 7.64 -10.08 8.99
N LYS A 145 8.44 -10.19 7.93
CA LYS A 145 7.90 -10.34 6.58
C LYS A 145 7.38 -11.76 6.41
N VAL A 146 6.12 -11.90 5.99
CA VAL A 146 5.44 -13.20 5.89
C VAL A 146 5.16 -13.63 4.47
N SER A 147 5.11 -12.67 3.55
CA SER A 147 4.93 -12.92 2.13
C SER A 147 5.57 -11.80 1.33
N ASP A 148 6.17 -12.16 0.21
CA ASP A 148 6.60 -11.23 -0.81
C ASP A 148 6.48 -11.81 -2.21
N PHE A 149 6.38 -10.91 -3.18
CA PHE A 149 6.27 -11.21 -4.59
C PHE A 149 6.79 -10.01 -5.40
N PRO A 150 7.42 -10.20 -6.59
CA PRO A 150 7.60 -11.45 -7.34
C PRO A 150 8.69 -12.39 -6.81
N HIS A 151 8.60 -13.68 -7.11
CA HIS A 151 9.67 -14.65 -6.85
C HIS A 151 10.79 -14.59 -7.90
N ASN A 152 11.84 -15.38 -7.72
CA ASN A 152 12.91 -15.48 -8.72
C ASN A 152 12.37 -16.07 -10.02
N GLU A 153 12.54 -15.34 -11.11
CA GLU A 153 12.03 -15.72 -12.44
C GLU A 153 13.08 -15.42 -13.51
N ASN A 154 13.13 -16.26 -14.55
CA ASN A 154 13.99 -16.03 -15.71
C ASN A 154 13.41 -14.96 -16.66
N LYS A 155 14.15 -14.57 -17.70
CA LYS A 155 13.67 -13.59 -18.71
C LYS A 155 12.46 -14.08 -19.51
N ASN A 156 11.80 -13.14 -20.23
CA ASN A 156 10.55 -13.38 -20.96
C ASN A 156 9.41 -13.90 -20.09
N TYR A 157 9.42 -13.54 -18.80
CA TYR A 157 8.35 -13.87 -17.89
C TYR A 157 7.14 -12.99 -18.20
N GLN A 158 6.03 -13.63 -18.58
CA GLN A 158 4.75 -12.99 -18.81
C GLN A 158 3.67 -13.69 -18.00
N HIS A 159 3.22 -13.04 -16.93
CA HIS A 159 2.16 -13.59 -16.12
C HIS A 159 1.24 -12.51 -15.54
N ARG A 160 0.03 -12.96 -15.20
CA ARG A 160 -0.97 -12.18 -14.49
C ARG A 160 -1.31 -13.01 -13.25
N ASP A 161 -0.75 -12.61 -12.13
CA ASP A 161 -0.94 -13.29 -10.85
C ASP A 161 -1.86 -12.49 -9.96
N THR A 162 -2.79 -13.19 -9.31
CA THR A 162 -3.63 -12.60 -8.27
C THR A 162 -3.10 -13.04 -6.91
N HIS A 163 -2.45 -12.11 -6.20
CA HIS A 163 -1.93 -12.33 -4.86
C HIS A 163 -2.93 -11.88 -3.80
N GLY A 164 -3.44 -12.86 -3.06
CA GLY A 164 -4.40 -12.66 -1.99
C GLY A 164 -3.80 -12.89 -0.62
N TYR A 165 -4.23 -12.10 0.36
CA TYR A 165 -4.00 -12.37 1.77
C TYR A 165 -5.32 -12.39 2.53
N SER A 166 -5.51 -13.40 3.37
CA SER A 166 -6.74 -13.61 4.13
C SER A 166 -6.60 -13.03 5.53
N ILE A 167 -7.47 -12.08 5.88
CA ILE A 167 -7.57 -11.53 7.23
C ILE A 167 -8.86 -11.99 7.90
N GLY A 168 -8.82 -12.20 9.22
CA GLY A 168 -10.04 -12.36 9.99
C GLY A 168 -10.52 -11.01 10.48
N ILE A 169 -11.81 -10.75 10.36
CA ILE A 169 -12.44 -9.50 10.79
C ILE A 169 -13.46 -9.85 11.87
N ASN A 170 -13.43 -9.13 12.98
CA ASN A 170 -14.42 -9.27 14.02
C ASN A 170 -15.71 -8.55 13.61
N GLY A 171 -16.80 -9.31 13.43
CA GLY A 171 -18.07 -8.80 12.95
C GLY A 171 -18.89 -9.85 12.19
N SER A 172 -20.07 -9.44 11.74
CA SER A 172 -20.98 -10.31 10.98
C SER A 172 -20.65 -10.29 9.49
N LEU A 173 -20.68 -11.45 8.84
CA LEU A 173 -20.51 -11.56 7.40
C LEU A 173 -21.61 -10.76 6.67
N GLY A 174 -21.23 -9.92 5.71
CA GLY A 174 -22.16 -9.06 4.97
C GLY A 174 -22.52 -7.75 5.68
N ALA A 175 -21.77 -7.37 6.73
CA ALA A 175 -21.89 -6.07 7.36
C ALA A 175 -21.48 -4.95 6.38
N GLU A 176 -22.32 -3.91 6.28
CA GLU A 176 -22.10 -2.75 5.41
C GLU A 176 -21.75 -1.52 6.27
N VAL A 177 -20.86 -0.67 5.74
CA VAL A 177 -20.56 0.63 6.35
C VAL A 177 -21.85 1.47 6.44
N GLY A 178 -22.06 2.12 7.59
CA GLY A 178 -23.27 2.93 7.83
C GLY A 178 -24.50 2.13 8.30
N LYS A 179 -24.41 0.79 8.38
CA LYS A 179 -25.44 -0.06 9.00
C LYS A 179 -25.10 -0.35 10.46
N ASP A 180 -25.98 -1.13 11.10
CA ASP A 180 -25.84 -1.54 12.48
C ASP A 180 -24.53 -2.32 12.69
N GLY A 181 -23.74 -1.89 13.67
CA GLY A 181 -22.57 -2.62 14.16
C GLY A 181 -22.93 -3.68 15.21
N PRO A 182 -21.92 -4.37 15.77
CA PRO A 182 -22.14 -5.41 16.76
C PRO A 182 -22.90 -4.91 17.99
N LYS A 183 -23.95 -5.63 18.39
CA LYS A 183 -24.78 -5.33 19.57
C LYS A 183 -24.61 -6.34 20.70
N VAL A 184 -24.01 -7.51 20.42
CA VAL A 184 -23.80 -8.55 21.44
C VAL A 184 -22.31 -8.86 21.57
N GLY A 185 -21.78 -8.93 22.79
CA GLY A 185 -20.38 -9.34 23.04
C GLY A 185 -20.02 -10.72 22.48
N GLY A 186 -21.00 -11.57 22.19
CA GLY A 186 -20.83 -12.85 21.48
C GLY A 186 -20.62 -12.71 19.96
N GLU A 187 -21.16 -11.66 19.33
CA GLU A 187 -20.87 -11.31 17.93
C GLU A 187 -19.42 -10.81 17.79
N VAL A 188 -18.84 -10.28 18.89
CA VAL A 188 -17.42 -9.91 19.03
C VAL A 188 -16.48 -11.15 19.07
N GLY A 189 -17.04 -12.36 18.96
CA GLY A 189 -16.32 -13.62 18.78
C GLY A 189 -16.58 -14.31 17.43
N ALA A 190 -17.55 -13.83 16.65
CA ALA A 190 -17.75 -14.29 15.28
C ALA A 190 -16.80 -13.52 14.38
N SER A 191 -15.84 -14.24 13.79
CA SER A 191 -14.93 -13.66 12.80
C SER A 191 -15.22 -14.23 11.43
N PHE A 192 -15.15 -13.39 10.40
CA PHE A 192 -15.20 -13.84 9.01
C PHE A 192 -13.86 -13.56 8.32
N SER A 193 -13.55 -14.34 7.30
CA SER A 193 -12.36 -14.14 6.49
C SER A 193 -12.64 -13.22 5.31
N TYR A 194 -11.78 -12.24 5.10
CA TYR A 194 -11.75 -11.39 3.91
C TYR A 194 -10.45 -11.62 3.15
N LYS A 195 -10.55 -11.90 1.85
CA LYS A 195 -9.39 -12.09 0.98
C LYS A 195 -9.08 -10.79 0.25
N ASN A 196 -8.00 -10.12 0.62
CA ASN A 196 -7.53 -8.91 -0.04
C ASN A 196 -6.65 -9.31 -1.23
N GLU A 197 -7.22 -9.36 -2.44
CA GLU A 197 -6.52 -9.75 -3.67
C GLU A 197 -5.99 -8.54 -4.44
N LYS A 198 -4.79 -8.67 -4.99
CA LYS A 198 -4.17 -7.70 -5.91
C LYS A 198 -3.68 -8.44 -7.15
N THR A 199 -4.01 -7.93 -8.32
CA THR A 199 -3.53 -8.49 -9.58
C THR A 199 -2.25 -7.77 -10.00
N LEU A 200 -1.20 -8.54 -10.21
CA LEU A 200 0.10 -8.05 -10.62
C LEU A 200 0.39 -8.61 -12.03
N VAL A 201 0.85 -7.74 -12.92
CA VAL A 201 1.14 -8.10 -14.33
C VAL A 201 2.62 -7.88 -14.60
N PHE A 202 3.29 -8.90 -15.10
CA PHE A 202 4.71 -8.82 -15.45
C PHE A 202 4.88 -9.07 -16.94
N ASP A 203 5.67 -8.23 -17.58
CA ASP A 203 6.23 -8.48 -18.91
C ASP A 203 7.70 -8.08 -18.85
N THR A 204 8.54 -9.02 -18.43
CA THR A 204 9.92 -8.68 -18.07
C THR A 204 10.84 -8.53 -19.28
N LYS A 205 10.43 -9.05 -20.46
CA LYS A 205 11.22 -9.04 -21.71
C LYS A 205 12.69 -9.42 -21.46
N ASP A 206 13.57 -8.42 -21.46
CA ASP A 206 15.03 -8.53 -21.34
C ASP A 206 15.51 -8.80 -19.91
N TYR A 207 14.62 -8.67 -18.92
CA TYR A 207 14.94 -8.72 -17.51
C TYR A 207 14.52 -10.05 -16.89
N ARG A 208 15.39 -10.59 -16.05
CA ARG A 208 15.03 -11.62 -15.07
C ARG A 208 14.65 -10.95 -13.76
N VAL A 209 13.83 -11.61 -12.96
CA VAL A 209 13.50 -11.17 -11.61
C VAL A 209 14.43 -11.86 -10.63
N ASN A 210 15.20 -11.06 -9.88
CA ASN A 210 16.05 -11.51 -8.79
C ASN A 210 15.53 -10.93 -7.48
N ASN A 211 14.74 -11.73 -6.77
CA ASN A 211 14.26 -11.45 -5.44
C ASN A 211 15.33 -11.86 -4.41
N ARG A 212 16.01 -10.86 -3.85
CA ARG A 212 17.07 -10.98 -2.83
C ARG A 212 16.56 -10.72 -1.42
N SER A 213 15.25 -10.80 -1.26
CA SER A 213 14.55 -10.76 0.02
C SER A 213 15.19 -11.67 1.06
N SER A 214 15.37 -11.16 2.26
CA SER A 214 15.89 -11.92 3.39
C SER A 214 15.34 -11.39 4.70
N LEU A 215 14.88 -12.27 5.58
CA LEU A 215 14.24 -11.90 6.85
C LEU A 215 13.16 -10.83 6.61
N SER A 216 13.29 -9.65 7.22
CA SER A 216 12.35 -8.53 7.08
C SER A 216 12.70 -7.55 5.94
N ASP A 217 13.82 -7.76 5.26
CA ASP A 217 14.19 -6.94 4.10
C ASP A 217 13.50 -7.49 2.85
N PHE A 218 12.71 -6.65 2.20
CA PHE A 218 12.23 -6.91 0.86
C PHE A 218 13.12 -6.17 -0.14
N GLN A 219 13.67 -6.91 -1.10
CA GLN A 219 14.49 -6.35 -2.16
C GLN A 219 14.36 -7.19 -3.43
N VAL A 220 13.86 -6.56 -4.48
CA VAL A 220 13.73 -7.17 -5.81
C VAL A 220 14.52 -6.37 -6.82
N SER A 221 15.20 -7.08 -7.73
CA SER A 221 15.93 -6.51 -8.84
C SER A 221 15.44 -7.10 -10.15
N PHE A 222 15.03 -6.25 -11.07
CA PHE A 222 14.83 -6.60 -12.47
C PHE A 222 16.17 -6.41 -13.17
N GLU A 223 16.88 -7.51 -13.42
CA GLU A 223 18.25 -7.50 -13.95
C GLU A 223 18.26 -7.91 -15.41
N ARG A 224 18.90 -7.11 -16.27
CA ARG A 224 19.05 -7.46 -17.69
C ARG A 224 20.02 -8.64 -17.80
N GLU A 225 19.59 -9.75 -18.39
CA GLU A 225 20.38 -11.00 -18.46
C GLU A 225 21.36 -11.03 -19.64
N PHE A 226 21.24 -10.09 -20.57
CA PHE A 226 22.11 -10.02 -21.74
C PHE A 226 23.53 -9.55 -21.36
N ASP A 227 24.52 -10.38 -21.70
CA ASP A 227 25.90 -9.96 -21.74
C ASP A 227 26.20 -9.14 -23.01
N GLU A 228 27.37 -8.51 -23.06
CA GLU A 228 27.76 -7.68 -24.20
C GLU A 228 27.90 -8.45 -25.53
N CYS A 229 28.10 -9.77 -25.48
CA CYS A 229 28.22 -10.62 -26.68
C CYS A 229 26.85 -10.90 -27.30
N SER A 230 25.87 -11.17 -26.44
CA SER A 230 24.48 -11.40 -26.83
C SER A 230 23.83 -10.15 -27.44
N GLU A 231 24.31 -8.95 -27.10
CA GLU A 231 23.90 -7.65 -27.65
C GLU A 231 24.51 -7.36 -29.03
N LEU A 232 25.50 -8.14 -29.49
CA LEU A 232 26.16 -7.91 -30.78
C LEU A 232 25.21 -8.14 -31.96
N ARG A 233 25.43 -7.40 -33.06
CA ARG A 233 24.67 -7.58 -34.32
C ARG A 233 24.79 -8.98 -34.91
N ARG A 234 25.96 -9.58 -34.74
CA ARG A 234 26.25 -10.96 -35.09
C ARG A 234 27.30 -11.48 -34.12
N GLN A 235 27.29 -12.77 -33.86
CA GLN A 235 28.32 -13.42 -33.08
C GLN A 235 28.96 -14.53 -33.92
N GLU A 236 30.28 -14.52 -34.02
CA GLU A 236 31.08 -15.60 -34.63
C GLU A 236 31.74 -16.44 -33.52
N LEU A 237 32.90 -17.07 -33.78
CA LEU A 237 33.65 -17.81 -32.77
C LEU A 237 34.29 -16.84 -31.75
N GLY A 238 33.51 -16.44 -30.75
CA GLY A 238 33.90 -15.53 -29.68
C GLY A 238 32.93 -14.35 -29.52
N CYS A 239 33.36 -13.32 -28.80
CA CYS A 239 32.58 -12.10 -28.58
C CYS A 239 32.89 -11.03 -29.64
N TYR A 240 32.86 -11.40 -30.91
CA TYR A 240 33.13 -10.50 -32.04
C TYR A 240 32.52 -11.06 -33.33
N PHE A 241 32.57 -10.28 -34.41
CA PHE A 241 32.29 -10.74 -35.76
C PHE A 241 33.12 -9.97 -36.79
N THR A 242 33.22 -10.49 -38.01
CA THR A 242 33.98 -9.88 -39.10
C THR A 242 33.06 -9.41 -40.22
N ALA A 243 33.38 -8.32 -40.90
CA ALA A 243 32.65 -7.88 -42.09
C ALA A 243 33.57 -7.20 -43.10
N ALA A 244 33.14 -7.07 -44.35
CA ALA A 244 33.90 -6.35 -45.37
C ALA A 244 34.22 -4.91 -44.92
N HIS A 245 35.34 -4.36 -45.41
CA HIS A 245 35.81 -3.00 -45.03
C HIS A 245 34.83 -1.87 -45.38
N TRP A 246 33.93 -2.10 -46.33
CA TRP A 246 32.86 -1.16 -46.69
C TRP A 246 31.54 -1.42 -45.94
N GLY A 247 31.53 -2.33 -44.96
CA GLY A 247 30.37 -2.61 -44.13
C GLY A 247 30.06 -1.43 -43.20
N SER A 248 28.83 -0.92 -43.27
CA SER A 248 28.34 0.20 -42.45
C SER A 248 27.61 -0.22 -41.18
N GLY A 249 27.75 -1.49 -40.77
CA GLY A 249 27.04 -2.04 -39.61
C GLY A 249 27.48 -1.44 -38.27
N TRP A 250 26.64 -1.61 -37.26
CA TRP A 250 26.95 -1.32 -35.86
C TRP A 250 27.48 -2.55 -35.15
N VAL A 251 28.28 -2.36 -34.09
CA VAL A 251 28.75 -3.45 -33.23
C VAL A 251 27.57 -4.11 -32.50
N PHE A 252 26.71 -3.29 -31.89
CA PHE A 252 25.53 -3.75 -31.16
C PHE A 252 24.26 -3.64 -32.00
N ASP A 253 23.34 -4.57 -31.78
CA ASP A 253 22.02 -4.58 -32.41
C ASP A 253 21.01 -3.77 -31.59
N LYS A 254 20.53 -2.64 -32.13
CA LYS A 254 19.55 -1.81 -31.45
C LYS A 254 18.23 -2.55 -31.19
N SER A 255 17.83 -3.51 -32.04
CA SER A 255 16.57 -4.25 -31.84
C SER A 255 16.59 -5.24 -30.68
N LYS A 256 17.76 -5.50 -30.08
CA LYS A 256 17.89 -6.34 -28.88
C LYS A 256 17.65 -5.57 -27.58
N PHE A 257 17.38 -4.27 -27.65
CA PHE A 257 17.07 -3.43 -26.50
C PHE A 257 15.58 -3.07 -26.54
N ASN A 258 14.77 -3.78 -25.75
CA ASN A 258 13.35 -3.50 -25.68
C ASN A 258 13.10 -2.13 -25.02
N PRO A 259 12.03 -1.39 -25.39
CA PRO A 259 11.70 -0.09 -24.81
C PRO A 259 11.59 -0.06 -23.29
N ILE A 260 11.29 -1.19 -22.66
CA ILE A 260 11.33 -1.36 -21.20
C ILE A 260 12.69 -1.04 -20.57
N SER A 261 13.76 -1.06 -21.35
CA SER A 261 15.11 -0.72 -20.90
C SER A 261 15.46 0.76 -20.97
N TYR A 262 14.65 1.62 -21.61
CA TYR A 262 14.97 3.05 -21.72
C TYR A 262 13.75 3.98 -21.74
N ALA A 263 12.67 3.60 -22.40
CA ALA A 263 11.50 4.44 -22.58
C ALA A 263 10.53 4.33 -21.40
N ASN A 264 10.08 3.13 -21.03
CA ASN A 264 9.16 3.00 -19.90
C ASN A 264 9.19 1.62 -19.26
N PHE A 265 9.45 1.57 -17.95
CA PHE A 265 9.26 0.39 -17.13
C PHE A 265 8.34 0.67 -15.94
N LYS A 266 7.27 -0.12 -15.81
CA LYS A 266 6.34 -0.08 -14.68
C LYS A 266 6.46 -1.38 -13.88
N PRO A 267 7.22 -1.39 -12.77
CA PRO A 267 7.32 -2.58 -11.96
C PRO A 267 6.03 -2.81 -11.17
N ASN A 268 5.86 -4.03 -10.67
CA ASN A 268 4.84 -4.39 -9.70
C ASN A 268 5.50 -5.21 -8.59
N TYR A 269 5.04 -5.05 -7.36
CA TYR A 269 5.44 -5.93 -6.25
C TYR A 269 4.37 -5.93 -5.17
N ASP A 270 4.43 -6.95 -4.32
CA ASP A 270 3.62 -7.03 -3.12
C ASP A 270 4.45 -7.59 -1.96
N VAL A 271 4.38 -6.96 -0.79
CA VAL A 271 5.05 -7.44 0.41
C VAL A 271 4.19 -7.22 1.65
N ILE A 272 4.13 -8.23 2.51
CA ILE A 272 3.30 -8.26 3.71
C ILE A 272 4.17 -8.47 4.94
N TYR A 273 3.96 -7.59 5.91
CA TYR A 273 4.60 -7.59 7.21
C TYR A 273 3.58 -7.85 8.32
N GLU A 274 3.96 -8.66 9.30
CA GLU A 274 3.20 -8.95 10.51
C GLU A 274 3.95 -8.46 11.75
N ALA A 275 3.19 -7.90 12.69
CA ALA A 275 3.61 -7.65 14.05
C ALA A 275 2.67 -8.35 15.04
N PRO A 276 3.17 -8.82 16.20
CA PRO A 276 2.35 -9.34 17.28
C PRO A 276 1.26 -8.35 17.72
N VAL A 277 0.14 -8.87 18.21
CA VAL A 277 -1.00 -8.07 18.66
C VAL A 277 -0.68 -7.17 19.86
N ASN A 278 0.27 -7.59 20.70
CA ASN A 278 0.81 -6.84 21.83
C ASN A 278 2.04 -6.01 21.48
N GLN A 279 2.36 -5.86 20.19
CA GLN A 279 3.49 -5.06 19.77
C GLN A 279 3.16 -3.57 19.91
N ASP A 280 4.02 -2.87 20.62
CA ASP A 280 3.91 -1.43 20.85
C ASP A 280 5.01 -0.63 20.15
N GLY A 281 4.88 0.69 20.13
CA GLY A 281 5.87 1.60 19.55
C GLY A 281 5.79 1.67 18.03
N THR A 282 6.91 1.96 17.37
CA THR A 282 6.88 2.31 15.94
C THR A 282 7.86 1.51 15.10
N THR A 283 7.58 1.41 13.80
CA THR A 283 8.54 1.00 12.77
C THR A 283 8.63 2.10 11.73
N LYS A 284 9.84 2.61 11.49
CA LYS A 284 10.11 3.45 10.32
C LYS A 284 10.45 2.54 9.15
N PHE A 285 9.65 2.60 8.10
CA PHE A 285 9.93 1.94 6.84
C PHE A 285 10.58 2.90 5.87
N GLN A 286 11.56 2.41 5.12
CA GLN A 286 12.08 3.04 3.92
C GLN A 286 11.58 2.26 2.72
N ILE A 287 10.90 2.95 1.81
CA ILE A 287 10.58 2.44 0.48
C ILE A 287 11.51 3.12 -0.52
N GLY A 288 11.98 2.39 -1.52
CA GLY A 288 12.86 2.99 -2.49
C GLY A 288 12.96 2.24 -3.80
N ALA A 289 13.52 2.97 -4.76
CA ALA A 289 13.68 2.56 -6.14
C ALA A 289 15.07 3.01 -6.61
N GLN A 290 15.67 2.22 -7.48
CA GLN A 290 16.92 2.56 -8.15
C GLN A 290 16.87 2.07 -9.59
N PHE A 291 17.50 2.81 -10.48
CA PHE A 291 17.88 2.30 -11.79
C PHE A 291 19.39 2.42 -11.98
N THR A 292 19.96 1.46 -12.70
CA THR A 292 21.36 1.51 -13.13
C THR A 292 21.41 1.81 -14.61
N ALA A 293 21.65 3.07 -14.98
CA ALA A 293 21.81 3.46 -16.39
C ALA A 293 23.19 3.06 -16.91
N LYS A 294 23.25 2.58 -18.16
CA LYS A 294 24.44 2.04 -18.79
C LYS A 294 24.56 2.48 -20.26
N ALA A 295 25.79 2.66 -20.72
CA ALA A 295 26.16 2.81 -22.11
C ALA A 295 27.24 1.77 -22.47
N ARG A 296 27.15 1.20 -23.68
CA ARG A 296 28.12 0.23 -24.22
C ARG A 296 28.97 0.86 -25.30
N TYR A 297 30.23 0.42 -25.40
CA TYR A 297 31.16 0.85 -26.43
C TYR A 297 31.65 -0.34 -27.24
N GLY A 298 31.86 -0.12 -28.53
CA GLY A 298 32.35 -1.14 -29.45
C GLY A 298 33.39 -0.57 -30.40
N ASP A 299 34.33 -1.40 -30.81
CA ASP A 299 35.34 -1.06 -31.79
C ASP A 299 35.08 -1.77 -33.12
N VAL A 300 35.46 -1.11 -34.20
CA VAL A 300 35.63 -1.70 -35.52
C VAL A 300 37.07 -1.43 -35.95
N ILE A 301 37.86 -2.49 -36.10
CA ILE A 301 39.31 -2.39 -36.37
C ILE A 301 39.61 -3.11 -37.69
N PRO A 302 40.43 -2.53 -38.60
CA PRO A 302 40.76 -3.16 -39.87
C PRO A 302 41.74 -4.33 -39.65
N SER A 303 41.51 -5.43 -40.38
CA SER A 303 42.45 -6.52 -40.63
C SER A 303 42.84 -6.53 -42.12
N ALA A 304 43.61 -7.53 -42.58
CA ALA A 304 44.11 -7.60 -43.96
C ALA A 304 43.02 -7.75 -45.02
N LEU A 305 41.89 -8.41 -44.70
CA LEU A 305 40.81 -8.71 -45.66
C LEU A 305 39.41 -8.28 -45.17
N PHE A 306 39.26 -8.00 -43.89
CA PHE A 306 37.98 -7.72 -43.23
C PHE A 306 38.18 -6.77 -42.05
N SER A 307 37.10 -6.18 -41.56
CA SER A 307 37.11 -5.43 -40.30
C SER A 307 36.52 -6.28 -39.19
N VAL A 308 37.12 -6.20 -38.00
CA VAL A 308 36.70 -6.92 -36.80
C VAL A 308 35.85 -6.00 -35.94
N TYR A 309 34.66 -6.45 -35.58
CA TYR A 309 33.68 -5.74 -34.75
C TYR A 309 33.59 -6.43 -33.38
N GLY A 310 33.75 -5.69 -32.30
CA GLY A 310 33.66 -6.26 -30.96
C GLY A 310 33.39 -5.24 -29.86
N PRO A 311 32.99 -5.69 -28.66
CA PRO A 311 32.82 -4.82 -27.51
C PRO A 311 34.16 -4.26 -27.06
N ALA A 312 34.13 -3.05 -26.53
CA ALA A 312 35.32 -2.30 -26.12
C ALA A 312 35.22 -1.69 -24.72
N GLY A 313 34.07 -1.87 -24.04
CA GLY A 313 33.85 -1.41 -22.67
C GLY A 313 32.43 -0.92 -22.42
N SER A 314 32.21 -0.37 -21.23
CA SER A 314 30.94 0.25 -20.85
C SER A 314 31.12 1.31 -19.77
N SER A 315 30.14 2.18 -19.61
CA SER A 315 30.01 3.10 -18.48
C SER A 315 28.64 2.95 -17.85
N TRP A 316 28.55 3.09 -16.53
CA TRP A 316 27.32 2.93 -15.78
C TRP A 316 27.21 3.93 -14.62
N ILE A 317 25.99 4.21 -14.19
CA ILE A 317 25.68 5.01 -13.00
C ILE A 317 24.39 4.49 -12.36
N ALA A 318 24.39 4.34 -11.04
CA ALA A 318 23.20 4.01 -10.27
C ALA A 318 22.58 5.29 -9.71
N ARG A 319 21.24 5.38 -9.77
CA ARG A 319 20.47 6.49 -9.19
C ARG A 319 19.39 5.94 -8.30
N SER A 320 19.45 6.27 -7.01
CA SER A 320 18.52 5.79 -5.99
C SER A 320 17.60 6.92 -5.51
N ILE A 321 16.32 6.63 -5.37
CA ILE A 321 15.29 7.51 -4.82
C ILE A 321 14.62 6.73 -3.68
N ASN A 322 14.49 7.35 -2.52
CA ASN A 322 13.78 6.72 -1.40
C ASN A 322 12.95 7.74 -0.64
N THR A 323 11.95 7.23 0.06
CA THR A 323 11.17 7.98 1.04
C THR A 323 10.96 7.09 2.26
N SER A 324 10.61 7.70 3.38
CA SER A 324 10.36 6.98 4.63
C SER A 324 9.12 7.47 5.31
N PHE A 325 8.43 6.57 6.00
CA PHE A 325 7.29 6.88 6.84
C PHE A 325 7.24 5.91 8.01
N THR A 326 6.42 6.23 9.00
CA THR A 326 6.35 5.51 10.27
C THR A 326 5.00 4.85 10.41
N ILE A 327 5.03 3.58 10.81
CA ILE A 327 3.86 2.85 11.30
C ILE A 327 3.90 2.90 12.83
N ASP A 328 2.80 3.33 13.43
CA ASP A 328 2.60 3.27 14.87
C ASP A 328 1.78 2.02 15.22
N TRP A 329 2.41 1.06 15.88
CA TRP A 329 1.75 -0.18 16.30
C TRP A 329 0.79 0.05 17.45
N ASN A 330 0.91 1.15 18.20
CA ASN A 330 -0.07 1.56 19.22
C ASN A 330 -1.32 2.18 18.62
N HIS A 331 -1.36 2.39 17.30
CA HIS A 331 -2.48 3.07 16.68
C HIS A 331 -3.78 2.27 16.89
N PRO A 332 -4.88 2.90 17.34
CA PRO A 332 -6.18 2.25 17.59
C PRO A 332 -6.81 1.54 16.39
N LEU A 333 -6.22 1.67 15.19
CA LEU A 333 -6.66 0.94 13.98
C LEU A 333 -6.37 -0.56 14.12
N PHE A 334 -5.37 -0.90 14.93
CA PHE A 334 -4.95 -2.27 15.16
C PHE A 334 -5.78 -2.97 16.25
N GLU A 335 -6.88 -2.36 16.67
CA GLU A 335 -7.79 -2.98 17.62
C GLU A 335 -8.70 -4.01 16.96
N ALA A 336 -8.98 -5.09 17.70
CA ALA A 336 -9.69 -6.24 17.16
C ALA A 336 -11.19 -6.00 16.99
N GLU A 337 -11.77 -5.08 17.76
CA GLU A 337 -13.21 -4.84 17.73
C GLU A 337 -13.62 -3.93 16.56
N ALA A 338 -14.81 -4.17 16.01
CA ALA A 338 -15.35 -3.35 14.93
C ALA A 338 -15.42 -1.87 15.33
N HIS A 339 -15.03 -1.00 14.42
CA HIS A 339 -15.04 0.45 14.61
C HIS A 339 -16.46 0.98 14.40
N VAL A 340 -17.07 1.46 15.48
CA VAL A 340 -18.44 1.99 15.45
C VAL A 340 -18.51 3.38 16.05
N THR A 341 -19.41 4.21 15.51
CA THR A 341 -19.95 5.36 16.25
C THR A 341 -21.17 4.95 17.03
N LEU A 342 -21.38 5.50 18.22
CA LEU A 342 -22.64 5.36 18.95
C LEU A 342 -23.53 6.55 18.62
N GLN A 343 -24.46 6.36 17.70
CA GLN A 343 -25.32 7.44 17.17
C GLN A 343 -26.68 7.41 17.85
N SER A 344 -27.17 8.57 18.27
CA SER A 344 -28.53 8.72 18.77
C SER A 344 -29.56 8.56 17.66
N LEU A 345 -30.65 7.85 17.96
CA LEU A 345 -31.87 7.81 17.15
C LEU A 345 -32.92 8.81 17.65
N SER A 346 -32.62 9.51 18.74
CA SER A 346 -33.49 10.52 19.35
C SER A 346 -33.10 11.95 18.92
N ASN A 347 -32.00 12.09 18.17
CA ASN A 347 -31.50 13.35 17.62
C ASN A 347 -30.95 13.09 16.20
N ASN A 348 -31.08 14.05 15.29
CA ASN A 348 -30.77 13.89 13.87
C ASN A 348 -29.26 13.73 13.58
N ASP A 349 -28.40 14.34 14.39
CA ASP A 349 -26.94 14.34 14.19
C ASP A 349 -26.21 14.43 15.53
N LEU A 350 -26.30 13.36 16.32
CA LEU A 350 -25.63 13.29 17.61
C LEU A 350 -24.96 11.93 17.80
N CYS A 351 -23.65 11.95 18.00
CA CYS A 351 -22.80 10.81 18.26
C CYS A 351 -22.11 10.97 19.63
N LEU A 352 -21.84 9.85 20.29
CA LEU A 352 -21.07 9.84 21.53
C LEU A 352 -19.62 10.20 21.26
N ASP A 353 -19.14 11.23 21.95
CA ASP A 353 -17.86 11.91 21.69
C ASP A 353 -17.05 12.07 22.97
N VAL A 354 -15.75 11.77 22.90
CA VAL A 354 -14.76 12.07 23.94
C VAL A 354 -14.28 13.51 23.80
N TYR A 355 -14.74 14.39 24.69
CA TYR A 355 -14.27 15.77 24.81
C TYR A 355 -12.88 15.84 25.45
N GLY A 356 -12.59 14.94 26.38
CA GLY A 356 -11.32 14.89 27.11
C GLY A 356 -11.28 15.79 28.35
N THR A 357 -10.09 15.90 28.95
CA THR A 357 -9.80 16.75 30.11
C THR A 357 -8.82 17.83 29.67
N ASN A 358 -9.17 19.12 29.83
CA ASN A 358 -8.34 20.25 29.39
C ASN A 358 -7.90 20.18 27.91
N GLY A 359 -8.73 19.56 27.06
CA GLY A 359 -8.44 19.36 25.64
C GLY A 359 -7.64 18.09 25.30
N ASP A 360 -7.15 17.35 26.31
CA ASP A 360 -6.54 16.04 26.11
C ASP A 360 -7.62 14.94 26.12
N LYS A 361 -7.88 14.37 24.93
CA LYS A 361 -8.88 13.33 24.72
C LYS A 361 -8.43 11.93 25.15
N SER A 362 -7.13 11.74 25.39
CA SER A 362 -6.54 10.48 25.86
C SER A 362 -6.46 10.39 27.39
N ALA A 363 -6.60 11.53 28.06
CA ALA A 363 -6.54 11.63 29.50
C ALA A 363 -7.65 10.82 30.20
N GLU A 364 -7.26 10.13 31.27
CA GLU A 364 -8.19 9.50 32.20
C GLU A 364 -9.09 10.54 32.87
N GLY A 365 -10.35 10.17 33.13
CA GLY A 365 -11.39 11.09 33.59
C GLY A 365 -11.94 12.01 32.51
N GLY A 366 -11.52 11.86 31.25
CA GLY A 366 -11.98 12.67 30.13
C GLY A 366 -13.50 12.62 29.97
N GLN A 367 -14.14 13.79 29.85
CA GLN A 367 -15.60 13.85 29.74
C GLN A 367 -16.09 13.27 28.41
N VAL A 368 -17.19 12.52 28.47
CA VAL A 368 -17.89 11.99 27.30
C VAL A 368 -19.28 12.61 27.22
N ASN A 369 -19.67 13.06 26.03
CA ASN A 369 -20.95 13.73 25.78
C ASN A 369 -21.40 13.53 24.33
N GLY A 370 -22.52 14.12 23.93
CA GLY A 370 -23.00 14.11 22.55
C GLY A 370 -22.42 15.25 21.73
N TYR A 371 -22.01 14.98 20.49
CA TYR A 371 -21.62 16.00 19.52
C TYR A 371 -22.08 15.65 18.11
N SER A 372 -22.03 16.60 17.17
CA SER A 372 -22.33 16.33 15.75
C SER A 372 -21.48 15.19 15.22
N CYS A 373 -22.09 14.26 14.49
CA CYS A 373 -21.40 13.08 13.98
C CYS A 373 -20.40 13.49 12.90
N HIS A 374 -19.12 13.24 13.15
CA HIS A 374 -18.03 13.54 12.21
C HIS A 374 -17.10 12.35 11.96
N GLY A 375 -17.23 11.25 12.72
CA GLY A 375 -16.51 10.00 12.46
C GLY A 375 -15.00 10.07 12.68
N ASN A 376 -14.53 11.04 13.48
CA ASN A 376 -13.11 11.09 13.89
C ASN A 376 -12.89 10.12 15.05
N TRP A 377 -11.63 9.78 15.31
CA TRP A 377 -11.21 8.81 16.35
C TRP A 377 -11.84 9.01 17.74
N ASN A 378 -12.20 10.24 18.13
CA ASN A 378 -12.90 10.55 19.38
C ASN A 378 -14.41 10.23 19.42
N GLN A 379 -14.97 9.79 18.30
CA GLN A 379 -16.33 9.25 18.21
C GLN A 379 -16.34 7.76 17.86
N ILE A 380 -15.17 7.16 17.67
CA ILE A 380 -15.07 5.75 17.33
C ILE A 380 -14.84 4.95 18.59
N TRP A 381 -15.62 3.89 18.72
CA TRP A 381 -15.63 2.96 19.83
C TRP A 381 -15.51 1.52 19.31
N GLY A 382 -15.07 0.61 20.16
CA GLY A 382 -15.10 -0.83 19.90
C GLY A 382 -15.71 -1.58 21.09
N LEU A 383 -16.73 -2.38 20.85
CA LEU A 383 -17.32 -3.24 21.88
C LEU A 383 -16.47 -4.50 22.02
N ASP A 384 -15.89 -4.72 23.19
CA ASP A 384 -15.07 -5.90 23.47
C ASP A 384 -15.87 -7.10 24.02
N LYS A 385 -15.19 -8.24 24.18
CA LYS A 385 -15.79 -9.48 24.70
C LYS A 385 -16.16 -9.40 26.19
N GLN A 386 -15.68 -8.38 26.91
CA GLN A 386 -16.01 -8.11 28.31
C GLN A 386 -17.18 -7.13 28.44
N GLU A 387 -17.87 -6.83 27.34
CA GLU A 387 -18.99 -5.90 27.23
C GLU A 387 -18.58 -4.45 27.51
N ARG A 388 -17.34 -4.05 27.19
CA ARG A 388 -16.86 -2.68 27.39
C ARG A 388 -16.73 -1.97 26.05
N TYR A 389 -17.10 -0.69 26.01
CA TYR A 389 -16.81 0.17 24.87
C TYR A 389 -15.45 0.83 25.04
N ARG A 390 -14.45 0.36 24.29
CA ARG A 390 -13.10 0.91 24.24
C ARG A 390 -13.04 2.08 23.28
N SER A 391 -12.48 3.19 23.72
CA SER A 391 -12.25 4.38 22.91
C SER A 391 -11.20 4.10 21.84
N ARG A 392 -11.32 4.75 20.68
CA ARG A 392 -10.26 4.75 19.67
C ARG A 392 -9.45 6.04 19.67
N VAL A 393 -9.56 6.87 20.70
CA VAL A 393 -8.54 7.89 21.00
C VAL A 393 -7.34 7.24 21.71
N ASP A 394 -7.62 6.33 22.63
CA ASP A 394 -6.65 5.55 23.38
C ASP A 394 -7.31 4.20 23.71
N PRO A 395 -6.74 3.07 23.28
CA PRO A 395 -7.36 1.76 23.43
C PRO A 395 -7.41 1.28 24.90
N ASP A 396 -6.65 1.89 25.80
CA ASP A 396 -6.69 1.60 27.24
C ASP A 396 -7.80 2.39 27.96
N ARG A 397 -8.61 3.15 27.23
CA ARG A 397 -9.72 3.94 27.75
C ARG A 397 -11.07 3.29 27.46
N CYS A 398 -11.89 3.12 28.50
CA CYS A 398 -13.22 2.53 28.43
C CYS A 398 -14.30 3.52 28.84
N LEU A 399 -15.45 3.49 28.13
CA LEU A 399 -16.64 4.25 28.48
C LEU A 399 -17.14 3.85 29.86
N THR A 400 -17.12 4.79 30.80
CA THR A 400 -17.37 4.56 32.22
C THR A 400 -18.47 5.47 32.73
N VAL A 401 -19.35 4.92 33.57
CA VAL A 401 -20.33 5.67 34.34
C VAL A 401 -19.70 6.17 35.64
N SER A 402 -19.78 7.48 35.88
CA SER A 402 -19.36 8.11 37.13
C SER A 402 -20.43 7.98 38.23
N ALA A 403 -20.05 8.24 39.48
CA ALA A 403 -21.01 8.28 40.61
C ALA A 403 -22.10 9.36 40.42
N SER A 404 -21.83 10.42 39.67
CA SER A 404 -22.80 11.46 39.32
C SER A 404 -23.64 11.11 38.08
N LYS A 405 -23.61 9.87 37.61
CA LYS A 405 -24.38 9.37 36.46
C LYS A 405 -24.01 10.04 35.13
N THR A 406 -22.85 10.68 35.08
CA THR A 406 -22.22 11.24 33.87
C THR A 406 -21.27 10.21 33.25
N LEU A 407 -20.81 10.48 32.03
CA LEU A 407 -19.92 9.57 31.31
C LEU A 407 -18.50 10.13 31.25
N THR A 408 -17.53 9.27 31.51
CA THR A 408 -16.10 9.56 31.36
C THR A 408 -15.41 8.42 30.61
N VAL A 409 -14.19 8.68 30.16
CA VAL A 409 -13.25 7.63 29.79
C VAL A 409 -12.30 7.36 30.95
N GLU A 410 -12.22 6.11 31.39
CA GLU A 410 -11.32 5.67 32.47
C GLU A 410 -10.44 4.52 31.98
N SER A 411 -9.38 4.19 32.71
CA SER A 411 -8.60 2.98 32.44
C SER A 411 -9.50 1.74 32.38
N CYS A 412 -9.37 0.94 31.33
CA CYS A 412 -10.17 -0.25 31.13
C CYS A 412 -9.92 -1.29 32.24
N GLY A 413 -10.97 -1.64 32.97
CA GLY A 413 -10.95 -2.59 34.07
C GLY A 413 -12.11 -3.60 34.00
N SER A 414 -12.44 -4.21 35.13
CA SER A 414 -13.52 -5.19 35.26
C SER A 414 -14.80 -4.64 35.90
N ASN A 415 -14.83 -3.34 36.19
CA ASN A 415 -15.92 -2.67 36.89
C ASN A 415 -17.24 -2.73 36.10
N LEU A 416 -18.36 -2.97 36.79
CA LEU A 416 -19.70 -2.95 36.19
C LEU A 416 -20.05 -1.58 35.58
N ALA A 417 -19.49 -0.50 36.11
CA ALA A 417 -19.65 0.85 35.56
C ALA A 417 -19.11 1.01 34.12
N GLN A 418 -18.31 0.07 33.64
CA GLN A 418 -17.74 0.04 32.30
C GLN A 418 -18.42 -0.95 31.37
N LYS A 419 -19.42 -1.70 31.86
CA LYS A 419 -20.06 -2.77 31.10
C LYS A 419 -21.40 -2.33 30.55
N TRP A 420 -21.61 -2.64 29.28
CA TRP A 420 -22.72 -2.18 28.46
C TRP A 420 -23.27 -3.30 27.60
N PHE A 421 -24.59 -3.37 27.46
CA PHE A 421 -25.23 -4.35 26.59
C PHE A 421 -26.45 -3.75 25.92
N TRP A 422 -26.82 -4.29 24.76
CA TRP A 422 -27.96 -3.80 24.00
C TRP A 422 -29.23 -4.58 24.29
N GLU A 423 -30.35 -3.87 24.39
CA GLU A 423 -31.69 -4.41 24.26
C GLU A 423 -32.47 -3.58 23.23
N GLY A 424 -32.61 -4.12 22.02
CA GLY A 424 -33.17 -3.40 20.88
C GLY A 424 -32.33 -2.18 20.49
N ASP A 425 -32.91 -0.99 20.67
CA ASP A 425 -32.27 0.31 20.42
C ASP A 425 -31.78 0.99 21.70
N LYS A 426 -31.80 0.31 22.85
CA LYS A 426 -31.33 0.87 24.12
C LYS A 426 -29.97 0.28 24.47
N LEU A 427 -29.01 1.15 24.80
CA LEU A 427 -27.74 0.74 25.38
C LEU A 427 -27.85 0.81 26.90
N ILE A 428 -27.78 -0.35 27.55
CA ILE A 428 -28.02 -0.53 28.98
C ILE A 428 -26.68 -0.59 29.70
N SER A 429 -26.54 0.15 30.80
CA SER A 429 -25.38 0.06 31.68
C SER A 429 -25.59 -1.03 32.74
N ARG A 430 -24.51 -1.73 33.10
CA ARG A 430 -24.49 -2.62 34.28
C ARG A 430 -24.18 -1.88 35.58
N TYR A 431 -24.04 -0.55 35.56
CA TYR A 431 -23.81 0.26 36.74
C TYR A 431 -24.86 0.02 37.84
N VAL A 432 -24.40 0.00 39.08
CA VAL A 432 -25.23 -0.17 40.28
C VAL A 432 -24.88 0.89 41.32
N ASP A 433 -25.90 1.51 41.92
CA ASP A 433 -25.77 2.48 43.01
C ASP A 433 -26.62 2.12 44.25
N GLY A 434 -27.17 0.90 44.29
CA GLY A 434 -28.01 0.41 45.39
C GLY A 434 -29.50 0.76 45.28
N SER A 435 -29.91 1.53 44.26
CA SER A 435 -31.33 1.87 44.02
C SER A 435 -32.17 0.73 43.41
N ASN A 436 -31.52 -0.34 42.92
CA ASN A 436 -32.11 -1.37 42.04
C ASN A 436 -32.67 -0.84 40.72
N ASP A 437 -32.41 0.42 40.37
CA ASP A 437 -32.79 0.98 39.08
C ASP A 437 -31.94 0.37 37.96
N ARG A 438 -32.59 0.19 36.81
CA ARG A 438 -31.91 -0.19 35.58
C ARG A 438 -31.60 1.06 34.77
N TYR A 439 -30.34 1.22 34.39
CA TYR A 439 -29.85 2.45 33.78
C TYR A 439 -29.59 2.30 32.29
N VAL A 440 -30.04 3.29 31.50
CA VAL A 440 -29.84 3.34 30.04
C VAL A 440 -29.09 4.60 29.63
N LEU A 441 -28.31 4.51 28.55
CA LEU A 441 -27.68 5.66 27.91
C LEU A 441 -28.77 6.63 27.42
N ASN A 442 -28.75 7.87 27.89
CA ASN A 442 -29.80 8.83 27.62
C ASN A 442 -29.22 10.23 27.37
N ILE A 443 -29.87 10.99 26.48
CA ILE A 443 -29.62 12.43 26.37
C ILE A 443 -30.38 13.11 27.52
N VAL A 444 -29.64 13.66 28.47
CA VAL A 444 -30.19 14.30 29.68
C VAL A 444 -30.69 15.71 29.35
N SER A 445 -29.90 16.51 28.63
CA SER A 445 -30.28 17.84 28.17
C SER A 445 -29.38 18.32 27.04
N GLY A 446 -29.96 18.76 25.92
CA GLY A 446 -29.18 19.25 24.78
C GLY A 446 -28.18 18.22 24.26
N GLN A 447 -26.89 18.46 24.50
CA GLN A 447 -25.78 17.56 24.16
C GLN A 447 -25.23 16.76 25.36
N ASN A 448 -25.76 16.99 26.57
CA ASN A 448 -25.33 16.26 27.75
C ASN A 448 -25.87 14.84 27.71
N VAL A 449 -24.97 13.87 27.71
CA VAL A 449 -25.27 12.45 27.69
C VAL A 449 -24.84 11.84 29.03
N GLY A 450 -25.70 11.00 29.58
CA GLY A 450 -25.48 10.33 30.85
C GLY A 450 -26.22 9.01 30.88
N ILE A 451 -26.37 8.47 32.08
CA ILE A 451 -27.32 7.39 32.31
C ILE A 451 -28.55 7.90 33.05
N THR A 452 -29.72 7.33 32.75
CA THR A 452 -31.00 7.65 33.40
C THR A 452 -31.73 6.35 33.70
N PRO A 453 -32.50 6.25 34.81
CA PRO A 453 -33.40 5.12 35.04
C PRO A 453 -34.27 4.86 33.81
N GLU A 454 -34.42 3.60 33.43
CA GLU A 454 -35.04 3.19 32.16
C GLU A 454 -36.48 3.72 32.00
N ASP A 455 -37.21 3.79 33.11
CA ASP A 455 -38.60 4.28 33.19
C ASP A 455 -38.71 5.80 33.02
N GLN A 456 -37.62 6.54 33.25
CA GLN A 456 -37.54 8.00 33.17
C GLN A 456 -36.83 8.48 31.90
N ALA A 457 -36.19 7.58 31.15
CA ALA A 457 -35.35 7.94 30.01
C ALA A 457 -36.19 8.17 28.73
N THR A 458 -36.27 9.44 28.30
CA THR A 458 -37.09 9.86 27.15
C THR A 458 -36.33 9.88 25.81
N HIS A 459 -34.99 9.93 25.84
CA HIS A 459 -34.13 10.04 24.66
C HIS A 459 -33.04 8.95 24.67
N ALA A 460 -33.45 7.72 24.91
CA ALA A 460 -32.57 6.57 25.14
C ALA A 460 -32.38 5.64 23.93
N ARG A 461 -32.84 6.05 22.75
CA ARG A 461 -32.65 5.26 21.52
C ARG A 461 -31.32 5.61 20.86
N TRP A 462 -30.49 4.60 20.65
CA TRP A 462 -29.16 4.66 20.07
C TRP A 462 -28.94 3.48 19.11
N LYS A 463 -27.91 3.59 18.28
CA LYS A 463 -27.42 2.48 17.48
C LYS A 463 -25.89 2.53 17.33
N PRO A 464 -25.19 1.39 17.32
CA PRO A 464 -23.83 1.33 16.85
C PRO A 464 -23.84 1.40 15.31
N VAL A 465 -23.06 2.28 14.71
CA VAL A 465 -22.97 2.42 13.25
C VAL A 465 -21.56 2.12 12.82
N LEU A 466 -21.37 1.15 11.92
CA LEU A 466 -20.07 0.78 11.39
C LEU A 466 -19.45 1.93 10.61
N GLN A 467 -18.17 2.21 10.87
CA GLN A 467 -17.43 3.30 10.26
C GLN A 467 -16.26 2.80 9.42
N GLN A 468 -16.07 3.43 8.26
CA GLN A 468 -14.81 3.32 7.53
C GLN A 468 -13.79 4.22 8.21
N ILE A 469 -12.77 3.61 8.81
CA ILE A 469 -11.68 4.32 9.48
C ILE A 469 -10.70 4.93 8.47
N LYS A 470 -10.13 6.08 8.84
CA LYS A 470 -9.16 6.84 8.05
C LYS A 470 -8.00 7.28 8.96
N LEU A 471 -6.81 7.35 8.40
CA LEU A 471 -5.60 7.85 9.07
C LEU A 471 -5.47 9.37 8.94
#